data_AF-A0A7Y9N444-F1
#
_entry.id   AF-A0A7Y9N444-F1
#
_cell.length_a   1.000
_cell.length_b   1.000
_cell.length_c   1.000
_cell.angle_alpha   90.00
_cell.angle_beta   90.00
_cell.angle_gamma   90.00
#
_symmetry.space_group_name_H-M   'P 1'
#
loop_
_entity.id
_entity.type
_entity.pdbx_description
1 polymer ?
#
loop_
_entity_poly.entity_id
_entity_poly.type
_entity_poly.pdbx_seq_one_letter_code
_entity_poly.pdbx_strand_id
1 'polypeptide(L)'
;MKENVSPTSAAWTNARKPGLLLAGLAAAGFAAMSVHVGMLAAGAPFPLPQPPLWARWLNEAFIAGGLLIFLRLANPSLGHRGFIFRTLIACLVMAAIQETLRVAIMSGVVTGGWAYSAIGLIKPLIRVVIVALACTLAVRWVRGPFGLLGAALAVAAVSAAARKLLAYVIDPFLGQFAWLSRPDLYAFPYPFHVTFAAYLSFAEAVAGAFLLTLLVWSHLPQSRLLRLLAAGFLVALIKGVVGNTLLYSSFTGSSVVEGVLSWSQFLLEFFTLGCLVALAWDAFGGERELSPTARPTRAGSNGENMANREGP
;
A
#
# COMPACT_ATOMS: atom_id res chain seq x y z
N MET A 1 10.14 -12.11 35.24
CA MET A 1 10.68 -11.54 33.98
C MET A 1 9.80 -12.08 32.85
N LYS A 2 8.77 -11.34 32.43
CA LYS A 2 7.94 -11.76 31.29
C LYS A 2 8.65 -11.27 30.03
N GLU A 3 9.08 -12.19 29.17
CA GLU A 3 9.68 -11.83 27.89
C GLU A 3 8.68 -10.98 27.09
N ASN A 4 9.06 -9.74 26.82
CA ASN A 4 8.41 -8.91 25.82
C ASN A 4 8.74 -9.50 24.45
N VAL A 5 8.04 -10.57 24.08
CA VAL A 5 8.06 -11.09 22.72
C VAL A 5 7.57 -9.98 21.82
N SER A 6 8.42 -9.57 20.88
CA SER A 6 8.06 -8.49 19.96
C SER A 6 6.79 -8.88 19.17
N PRO A 7 5.80 -7.99 19.03
CA PRO A 7 4.55 -8.32 18.33
C PRO A 7 4.75 -8.79 16.88
N THR A 8 5.89 -8.48 16.28
CA THR A 8 6.28 -8.89 14.92
C THR A 8 6.83 -10.32 14.83
N SER A 9 7.55 -10.81 15.85
CA SER A 9 7.99 -12.22 15.90
C SER A 9 6.83 -13.15 16.24
N ALA A 10 5.87 -12.68 17.04
CA ALA A 10 4.63 -13.39 17.35
C ALA A 10 3.71 -13.53 16.12
N ALA A 11 3.67 -12.55 15.23
CA ALA A 11 2.72 -12.55 14.11
C ALA A 11 2.98 -13.65 13.05
N TRP A 12 4.25 -13.99 12.78
CA TRP A 12 4.59 -15.08 11.86
C TRP A 12 4.43 -16.47 12.50
N THR A 13 4.72 -16.60 13.79
CA THR A 13 4.48 -17.84 14.54
C THR A 13 2.99 -18.11 14.79
N ASN A 14 2.14 -17.08 14.70
CA ASN A 14 0.69 -17.18 14.92
C ASN A 14 -0.12 -17.33 13.63
N ALA A 15 0.52 -17.37 12.45
CA ALA A 15 -0.19 -17.69 11.22
C ALA A 15 -0.73 -19.12 11.33
N ARG A 16 -2.06 -19.29 11.27
CA ARG A 16 -2.71 -20.59 11.46
C ARG A 16 -2.20 -21.64 10.47
N LYS A 17 -1.94 -21.21 9.24
CA LYS A 17 -1.55 -22.07 8.12
C LYS A 17 -0.57 -21.30 7.21
N PRO A 18 0.72 -21.20 7.58
CA PRO A 18 1.68 -20.35 6.86
C PRO A 18 1.84 -20.74 5.38
N GLY A 19 1.83 -22.03 5.07
CA GLY A 19 1.87 -22.51 3.68
C GLY A 19 0.65 -22.07 2.85
N LEU A 20 -0.56 -22.13 3.42
CA LEU A 20 -1.77 -21.67 2.73
C LEU A 20 -1.82 -20.15 2.62
N LEU A 21 -1.28 -19.42 3.61
CA LEU A 21 -1.14 -17.97 3.52
C LEU A 21 -0.22 -17.59 2.36
N LEU A 22 0.97 -18.21 2.27
CA LEU A 22 1.91 -17.99 1.16
C LEU A 22 1.27 -18.33 -0.19
N ALA A 23 0.57 -19.46 -0.30
CA ALA A 23 -0.15 -19.83 -1.51
C ALA A 23 -1.25 -18.81 -1.86
N GLY A 24 -1.99 -18.31 -0.86
CA GLY A 24 -3.00 -17.27 -1.02
C GLY A 24 -2.43 -15.92 -1.46
N LEU A 25 -1.25 -15.53 -0.93
CA LEU A 25 -0.54 -14.33 -1.36
C LEU A 25 -0.02 -14.45 -2.80
N ALA A 26 0.52 -15.61 -3.17
CA ALA A 26 0.95 -15.88 -4.55
C ALA A 26 -0.25 -15.83 -5.52
N ALA A 27 -1.38 -16.45 -5.16
CA ALA A 27 -2.61 -16.39 -5.93
C ALA A 27 -3.17 -14.96 -6.05
N ALA A 28 -3.10 -14.17 -4.97
CA ALA A 28 -3.50 -12.75 -4.98
C ALA A 28 -2.66 -11.93 -5.96
N GLY A 29 -1.33 -12.10 -5.94
CA GLY A 29 -0.42 -11.44 -6.88
C GLY A 29 -0.71 -11.82 -8.33
N PHE A 30 -0.87 -13.11 -8.61
CA PHE A 30 -1.18 -13.61 -9.95
C PHE A 30 -2.52 -13.07 -10.47
N ALA A 31 -3.58 -13.13 -9.64
CA ALA A 31 -4.91 -12.65 -10.01
C ALA A 31 -4.92 -11.14 -10.27
N ALA A 32 -4.26 -10.34 -9.42
CA ALA A 32 -4.16 -8.90 -9.60
C ALA A 32 -3.43 -8.54 -10.92
N MET A 33 -2.27 -9.14 -11.18
CA MET A 33 -1.55 -8.95 -12.45
C MET A 33 -2.38 -9.38 -13.67
N SER A 34 -3.15 -10.45 -13.54
CA SER A 34 -4.01 -10.94 -14.61
C SER A 34 -5.13 -9.95 -14.96
N VAL A 35 -5.60 -9.13 -14.01
CA VAL A 35 -6.56 -8.05 -14.29
C VAL A 35 -5.95 -7.04 -15.26
N HIS A 36 -4.74 -6.57 -14.98
CA HIS A 36 -4.03 -5.62 -15.84
C HIS A 36 -3.76 -6.21 -17.23
N VAL A 37 -3.20 -7.41 -17.29
CA VAL A 37 -2.90 -8.10 -18.57
C VAL A 37 -4.18 -8.39 -19.36
N GLY A 38 -5.24 -8.81 -18.68
CA GLY A 38 -6.54 -9.08 -19.31
C GLY A 38 -7.18 -7.83 -19.90
N MET A 39 -7.07 -6.69 -19.21
CA MET A 39 -7.56 -5.40 -19.74
C MET A 39 -6.75 -4.92 -20.94
N LEU A 40 -5.42 -5.05 -20.91
CA LEU A 40 -4.57 -4.76 -22.08
C LEU A 40 -4.94 -5.67 -23.27
N ALA A 41 -5.15 -6.96 -23.03
CA ALA A 41 -5.58 -7.91 -24.06
C ALA A 41 -6.98 -7.59 -24.61
N ALA A 42 -7.86 -7.01 -23.79
CA ALA A 42 -9.17 -6.51 -24.20
C ALA A 42 -9.11 -5.15 -24.95
N GLY A 43 -7.92 -4.59 -25.17
CA GLY A 43 -7.71 -3.35 -25.92
C GLY A 43 -7.76 -2.08 -25.07
N ALA A 44 -7.70 -2.17 -23.74
CA ALA A 44 -7.55 -0.98 -22.90
C ALA A 44 -6.20 -0.30 -23.21
N PRO A 45 -6.17 1.00 -23.55
CA PRO A 45 -4.93 1.66 -23.93
C PRO A 45 -4.03 1.88 -22.72
N PHE A 46 -2.72 1.98 -22.96
CA PHE A 46 -1.77 2.33 -21.92
C PHE A 46 -1.78 3.85 -21.65
N PRO A 47 -1.78 4.30 -20.39
CA PRO A 47 -1.95 5.71 -20.09
C PRO A 47 -0.64 6.47 -20.33
N LEU A 48 -0.69 7.49 -21.19
CA LEU A 48 0.40 8.43 -21.42
C LEU A 48 -0.03 9.88 -21.14
N PRO A 49 -0.46 10.22 -19.91
CA PRO A 49 -1.00 11.54 -19.66
C PRO A 49 0.08 12.61 -19.46
N GLN A 50 -0.25 13.85 -19.81
CA GLN A 50 0.54 15.03 -19.48
C GLN A 50 -0.24 15.96 -18.53
N PRO A 51 -0.44 15.57 -17.26
CA PRO A 51 -1.28 16.33 -16.35
C PRO A 51 -0.61 17.66 -15.92
N PRO A 52 -1.41 18.72 -15.72
CA PRO A 52 -0.92 19.98 -15.17
C PRO A 52 -0.36 19.80 -13.76
N LEU A 53 0.42 20.79 -13.29
CA LEU A 53 1.12 20.70 -12.00
C LEU A 53 0.16 20.52 -10.81
N TRP A 54 -1.00 21.17 -10.83
CA TRP A 54 -1.99 21.06 -9.75
C TRP A 54 -2.56 19.64 -9.63
N ALA A 55 -2.79 18.95 -10.76
CA ALA A 55 -3.30 17.57 -10.77
C ALA A 55 -2.21 16.61 -10.25
N ARG A 56 -0.95 16.86 -10.61
CA ARG A 56 0.19 16.12 -10.05
C ARG A 56 0.28 16.29 -8.54
N TRP A 57 0.22 17.53 -8.05
CA TRP A 57 0.22 17.82 -6.62
C TRP A 57 -0.96 17.18 -5.88
N LEU A 58 -2.16 17.23 -6.44
CA LEU A 58 -3.33 16.62 -5.80
C LEU A 58 -3.22 15.09 -5.74
N ASN A 59 -2.66 14.45 -6.77
CA ASN A 59 -2.38 13.01 -6.73
C ASN A 59 -1.35 12.65 -5.63
N GLU A 60 -0.30 13.47 -5.43
CA GLU A 60 0.60 13.28 -4.29
C GLU A 60 -0.15 13.38 -2.95
N ALA A 61 -1.18 14.23 -2.86
CA ALA A 61 -2.00 14.34 -1.67
C ALA A 61 -2.85 13.07 -1.44
N PHE A 62 -3.36 12.42 -2.49
CA PHE A 62 -4.02 11.12 -2.36
C PHE A 62 -3.06 10.04 -1.81
N ILE A 63 -1.84 9.98 -2.34
CA ILE A 63 -0.79 9.06 -1.88
C ILE A 63 -0.44 9.32 -0.41
N ALA A 64 -0.16 10.58 -0.07
CA ALA A 64 0.16 10.98 1.30
C ALA A 64 -1.01 10.73 2.26
N GLY A 65 -2.24 10.97 1.82
CA GLY A 65 -3.46 10.68 2.57
C GLY A 65 -3.59 9.19 2.86
N GLY A 66 -3.37 8.32 1.87
CA GLY A 66 -3.30 6.87 2.05
C GLY A 66 -2.25 6.46 3.09
N LEU A 67 -1.04 7.01 3.00
CA LEU A 67 0.04 6.69 3.94
C LEU A 67 -0.23 7.21 5.36
N LEU A 68 -0.87 8.37 5.50
CA LEU A 68 -1.31 8.92 6.79
C LEU A 68 -2.42 8.08 7.42
N ILE A 69 -3.39 7.61 6.63
CA ILE A 69 -4.43 6.67 7.10
C ILE A 69 -3.75 5.38 7.59
N PHE A 70 -2.83 4.82 6.81
CA PHE A 70 -2.05 3.65 7.21
C PHE A 70 -1.32 3.88 8.55
N LEU A 71 -0.55 4.96 8.68
CA LEU A 71 0.20 5.28 9.90
C LEU A 71 -0.69 5.50 11.12
N ARG A 72 -1.89 6.06 10.92
CA ARG A 72 -2.89 6.24 11.98
C ARG A 72 -3.47 4.90 12.42
N LEU A 73 -3.86 4.04 11.48
CA LEU A 73 -4.41 2.71 11.77
C LEU A 73 -3.37 1.76 12.36
N ALA A 74 -2.11 1.87 11.94
CA ALA A 74 -1.00 1.09 12.47
C ALA A 74 -0.46 1.63 13.80
N ASN A 75 -0.94 2.79 14.29
CA ASN A 75 -0.40 3.42 15.50
C ASN A 75 -0.48 2.54 16.76
N PRO A 76 -1.51 1.71 17.00
CA PRO A 76 -1.49 0.82 18.17
C PRO A 76 -0.40 -0.25 18.07
N SER A 77 -0.12 -0.74 16.86
CA SER A 77 0.94 -1.74 16.58
C SER A 77 2.35 -1.13 16.55
N LEU A 78 2.49 0.16 16.21
CA LEU A 78 3.78 0.82 15.98
C LEU A 78 4.09 1.96 16.98
N GLY A 79 3.13 2.38 17.79
CA GLY A 79 3.19 3.62 18.58
C GLY A 79 4.20 3.57 19.72
N HIS A 80 4.49 2.37 20.22
CA HIS A 80 5.54 2.11 21.20
C HIS A 80 6.94 2.05 20.57
N ARG A 81 7.04 2.06 19.24
CA ARG A 81 8.31 2.04 18.50
C ARG A 81 8.78 3.47 18.22
N GLY A 82 10.10 3.66 18.15
CA GLY A 82 10.71 4.94 17.87
C GLY A 82 10.32 5.53 16.50
N PHE A 83 10.46 6.84 16.37
CA PHE A 83 10.16 7.58 15.14
C PHE A 83 10.83 6.99 13.89
N ILE A 84 12.13 6.67 14.00
CA ILE A 84 12.92 6.09 12.90
C ILE A 84 12.29 4.78 12.40
N PHE A 85 11.90 3.87 13.30
CA PHE A 85 11.28 2.61 12.92
C PHE A 85 9.96 2.81 12.18
N ARG A 86 9.13 3.75 12.64
CA ARG A 86 7.86 4.09 11.97
C ARG A 86 8.10 4.63 10.57
N THR A 87 9.09 5.49 10.40
CA THR A 87 9.49 6.02 9.09
C THR A 87 10.01 4.91 8.19
N LEU A 88 10.84 3.98 8.68
CA LEU A 88 11.33 2.85 7.90
C LEU A 88 10.19 1.94 7.43
N ILE A 89 9.22 1.63 8.29
CA ILE A 89 8.04 0.85 7.90
C ILE A 89 7.21 1.60 6.85
N ALA A 90 6.99 2.90 7.02
CA ALA A 90 6.28 3.72 6.03
C ALA A 90 7.03 3.76 4.68
N CYS A 91 8.36 3.90 4.70
CA CYS A 91 9.20 3.82 3.51
C CYS A 91 9.04 2.47 2.81
N LEU A 92 9.13 1.38 3.56
CA LEU A 92 9.07 0.04 3.00
C LEU A 92 7.71 -0.27 2.40
N VAL A 93 6.62 0.06 3.10
CA VAL A 93 5.24 -0.10 2.57
C VAL A 93 5.04 0.75 1.32
N MET A 94 5.44 2.02 1.36
CA MET A 94 5.27 2.93 0.22
C MET A 94 6.13 2.50 -0.98
N ALA A 95 7.42 2.20 -0.78
CA ALA A 95 8.31 1.75 -1.84
C ALA A 95 7.80 0.47 -2.50
N ALA A 96 7.37 -0.50 -1.68
CA ALA A 96 6.92 -1.79 -2.14
C ALA A 96 5.59 -1.69 -2.91
N ILE A 97 4.59 -0.99 -2.36
CA ILE A 97 3.32 -0.76 -3.04
C ILE A 97 3.52 0.06 -4.31
N GLN A 98 4.42 1.04 -4.31
CA GLN A 98 4.74 1.81 -5.52
C GLN A 98 5.63 1.08 -6.51
N GLU A 99 6.07 -0.15 -6.20
CA GLU A 99 6.83 -1.02 -7.09
C GLU A 99 8.18 -0.42 -7.48
N THR A 100 8.83 0.22 -6.51
CA THR A 100 10.03 1.02 -6.77
C THR A 100 11.15 0.13 -7.32
N LEU A 101 11.36 -1.06 -6.74
CA LEU A 101 12.38 -1.99 -7.22
C LEU A 101 11.97 -2.66 -8.53
N ARG A 102 10.71 -3.07 -8.67
CA ARG A 102 10.15 -3.65 -9.89
C ARG A 102 10.38 -2.75 -11.10
N VAL A 103 10.22 -1.43 -10.98
CA VAL A 103 10.48 -0.51 -12.10
C VAL A 103 11.93 -0.62 -12.59
N ALA A 104 12.92 -0.70 -11.69
CA ALA A 104 14.31 -0.88 -12.08
C ALA A 104 14.60 -2.28 -12.63
N ILE A 105 14.02 -3.32 -12.04
CA ILE A 105 14.14 -4.69 -12.56
C ILE A 105 13.58 -4.76 -13.99
N MET A 106 12.36 -4.25 -14.20
CA MET A 106 11.71 -4.28 -15.50
C MET A 106 12.43 -3.42 -16.53
N SER A 107 12.93 -2.25 -16.13
CA SER A 107 13.79 -1.43 -16.99
C SER A 107 15.06 -2.19 -17.40
N GLY A 108 15.71 -2.89 -16.46
CA GLY A 108 16.89 -3.71 -16.74
C GLY A 108 16.60 -4.90 -17.66
N VAL A 109 15.47 -5.59 -17.44
CA VAL A 109 15.02 -6.72 -18.27
C VAL A 109 14.68 -6.25 -19.70
N VAL A 110 14.01 -5.11 -19.83
CA VAL A 110 13.55 -4.59 -21.13
C VAL A 110 14.68 -3.98 -21.95
N THR A 111 15.68 -3.35 -21.33
CA THR A 111 16.77 -2.63 -22.03
C THR A 111 18.13 -3.34 -22.01
N GLY A 112 18.31 -4.31 -21.10
CA GLY A 112 19.63 -4.83 -20.73
C GLY A 112 20.52 -3.84 -19.96
N GLY A 113 20.03 -2.63 -19.67
CA GLY A 113 20.76 -1.52 -19.05
C GLY A 113 20.74 -1.52 -17.52
N TRP A 114 21.06 -2.65 -16.88
CA TRP A 114 20.93 -2.85 -15.43
C TRP A 114 21.57 -1.75 -14.57
N ALA A 115 22.77 -1.28 -14.93
CA ALA A 115 23.46 -0.23 -14.19
C ALA A 115 22.68 1.10 -14.23
N TYR A 116 22.17 1.48 -15.41
CA TYR A 116 21.36 2.69 -15.56
C TYR A 116 20.03 2.57 -14.80
N SER A 117 19.37 1.42 -14.88
CA SER A 117 18.14 1.16 -14.13
C SER A 117 18.34 1.22 -12.61
N ALA A 118 19.46 0.70 -12.10
CA ALA A 118 19.80 0.77 -10.68
C ALA A 118 20.10 2.20 -10.22
N ILE A 119 20.85 2.98 -11.01
CA ILE A 119 21.11 4.40 -10.76
C ILE A 119 19.79 5.20 -10.79
N GLY A 120 18.86 4.83 -11.68
CA GLY A 120 17.52 5.40 -11.77
C GLY A 120 16.67 5.25 -10.50
N LEU A 121 17.01 4.33 -9.58
CA LEU A 121 16.31 4.16 -8.29
C LEU A 121 16.56 5.29 -7.30
N ILE A 122 17.64 6.06 -7.45
CA ILE A 122 18.04 7.08 -6.48
C ILE A 122 16.91 8.11 -6.27
N LYS A 123 16.39 8.66 -7.38
CA LYS A 123 15.33 9.68 -7.34
C LYS A 123 14.01 9.18 -6.71
N PRO A 124 13.43 8.03 -7.11
CA PRO A 124 12.22 7.51 -6.49
C PRO A 124 12.45 7.10 -5.02
N LEU A 125 13.59 6.52 -4.66
CA LEU A 125 13.87 6.16 -3.26
C LEU A 125 13.97 7.39 -2.35
N ILE A 126 14.67 8.45 -2.78
CA ILE A 126 14.73 9.70 -2.01
C ILE A 126 13.33 10.29 -1.85
N ARG A 127 12.51 10.27 -2.91
CA ARG A 127 11.11 10.74 -2.83
C ARG A 127 10.30 9.93 -1.81
N VAL A 128 10.41 8.60 -1.83
CA VAL A 128 9.73 7.74 -0.85
C VAL A 128 10.16 8.10 0.57
N VAL A 129 11.47 8.27 0.81
CA VAL A 129 12.00 8.66 2.12
C VAL A 129 11.43 10.01 2.57
N ILE A 130 11.41 11.01 1.69
CA ILE A 130 10.87 12.34 2.02
C ILE A 130 9.39 12.27 2.38
N VAL A 131 8.58 11.59 1.56
CA VAL A 131 7.13 11.49 1.80
C VAL A 131 6.85 10.69 3.07
N ALA A 132 7.51 9.55 3.27
CA ALA A 132 7.35 8.73 4.47
C ALA A 132 7.78 9.46 5.75
N LEU A 133 8.89 10.19 5.71
CA LEU A 133 9.36 11.03 6.82
C LEU A 133 8.32 12.13 7.13
N ALA A 134 7.87 12.85 6.10
CA ALA A 134 6.89 13.91 6.24
C ALA A 134 5.55 13.39 6.78
N CYS A 135 5.06 12.24 6.30
CA CYS A 135 3.87 11.58 6.82
C CYS A 135 4.04 11.11 8.27
N THR A 136 5.19 10.54 8.63
CA THR A 136 5.47 10.09 10.01
C THR A 136 5.51 11.27 10.98
N LEU A 137 6.06 12.40 10.55
CA LEU A 137 6.03 13.65 11.30
C LEU A 137 4.58 14.16 11.41
N ALA A 138 3.86 14.18 10.27
CA ALA A 138 2.56 14.79 10.11
C ALA A 138 1.41 14.06 10.83
N VAL A 139 1.49 12.73 10.96
CA VAL A 139 0.41 11.90 11.50
C VAL A 139 -0.02 12.32 12.91
N ARG A 140 0.88 12.91 13.71
CA ARG A 140 0.57 13.39 15.07
C ARG A 140 -0.46 14.53 15.10
N TRP A 141 -0.60 15.27 14.00
CA TRP A 141 -1.56 16.38 13.87
C TRP A 141 -2.88 15.93 13.20
N VAL A 142 -2.99 14.67 12.79
CA VAL A 142 -4.19 14.11 12.16
C VAL A 142 -5.21 13.68 13.22
N ARG A 143 -5.98 14.65 13.74
CA ARG A 143 -7.05 14.38 14.74
C ARG A 143 -8.39 13.98 14.11
N GLY A 144 -8.64 14.36 12.87
CA GLY A 144 -9.91 14.15 12.17
C GLY A 144 -9.76 14.24 10.65
N PRO A 145 -10.87 14.17 9.89
CA PRO A 145 -10.84 14.17 8.43
C PRO A 145 -10.23 15.45 7.84
N PHE A 146 -10.56 16.62 8.39
CA PHE A 146 -9.96 17.89 7.96
C PHE A 146 -8.47 17.99 8.27
N GLY A 147 -8.04 17.46 9.43
CA GLY A 147 -6.63 17.37 9.77
C GLY A 147 -5.86 16.42 8.85
N LEU A 148 -6.48 15.31 8.45
CA LEU A 148 -5.93 14.39 7.45
C LEU A 148 -5.76 15.08 6.11
N LEU A 149 -6.80 15.78 5.63
CA LEU A 149 -6.76 16.52 4.37
C LEU A 149 -5.66 17.59 4.39
N GLY A 150 -5.63 18.44 5.43
CA GLY A 150 -4.60 19.47 5.58
C GLY A 150 -3.18 18.90 5.61
N ALA A 151 -2.96 17.82 6.37
CA ALA A 151 -1.68 17.14 6.42
C ALA A 151 -1.29 16.52 5.08
N ALA A 152 -2.22 15.88 4.37
CA ALA A 152 -1.97 15.28 3.07
C ALA A 152 -1.58 16.34 2.02
N LEU A 153 -2.29 17.47 1.97
CA LEU A 153 -1.98 18.59 1.08
C LEU A 153 -0.62 19.23 1.41
N ALA A 154 -0.29 19.37 2.71
CA ALA A 154 1.00 19.89 3.15
C ALA A 154 2.16 18.95 2.77
N VAL A 155 2.01 17.64 3.00
CA VAL A 155 3.01 16.64 2.57
C VAL A 155 3.16 16.65 1.05
N ALA A 156 2.07 16.78 0.29
CA ALA A 156 2.12 16.90 -1.15
C ALA A 156 2.88 18.16 -1.61
N ALA A 157 2.73 19.29 -0.91
CA ALA A 157 3.49 20.49 -1.20
C ALA A 157 5.00 20.29 -0.93
N VAL A 158 5.36 19.63 0.18
CA VAL A 158 6.74 19.24 0.49
C VAL A 158 7.30 18.30 -0.58
N SER A 159 6.54 17.29 -1.00
CA SER A 159 6.91 16.37 -2.09
C SER A 159 7.14 17.11 -3.42
N ALA A 160 6.29 18.09 -3.74
CA ALA A 160 6.43 18.90 -4.96
C ALA A 160 7.67 19.80 -4.90
N ALA A 161 7.94 20.44 -3.77
CA ALA A 161 9.16 21.23 -3.56
C ALA A 161 10.41 20.36 -3.63
N ALA A 162 10.39 19.20 -2.97
CA ALA A 162 11.46 18.20 -3.03
C ALA A 162 11.70 17.74 -4.46
N ARG A 163 10.66 17.49 -5.26
CA ARG A 163 10.81 17.10 -6.67
C ARG A 163 11.55 18.16 -7.48
N LYS A 164 11.23 19.45 -7.28
CA LYS A 164 11.94 20.54 -7.96
C LYS A 164 13.41 20.59 -7.54
N LEU A 165 13.68 20.45 -6.24
CA LEU A 165 15.04 20.42 -5.71
C LEU A 165 15.84 19.22 -6.23
N LEU A 166 15.24 18.02 -6.23
CA LEU A 166 15.84 16.82 -6.78
C LEU A 166 16.09 16.96 -8.27
N ALA A 167 15.19 17.59 -9.02
CA ALA A 167 15.43 17.86 -10.44
C ALA A 167 16.64 18.78 -10.64
N TYR A 168 16.79 19.81 -9.80
CA TYR A 168 17.92 20.72 -9.88
C TYR A 168 19.26 20.09 -9.48
N VAL A 169 19.26 19.25 -8.45
CA VAL A 169 20.49 18.70 -7.85
C VAL A 169 20.86 17.33 -8.41
N ILE A 170 19.89 16.43 -8.52
CA ILE A 170 20.11 15.02 -8.85
C ILE A 170 20.09 14.80 -10.37
N ASP A 171 19.25 15.48 -11.14
CA ASP A 171 19.18 15.24 -12.59
C ASP A 171 20.52 15.54 -13.31
N PRO A 172 21.28 16.61 -12.99
CA PRO A 172 22.61 16.81 -13.55
C PRO A 172 23.58 15.66 -13.24
N PHE A 173 23.53 15.15 -12.01
CA PHE A 173 24.35 14.01 -11.59
C PHE A 173 23.96 12.73 -12.34
N LEU A 174 22.66 12.43 -12.43
CA LEU A 174 22.17 11.27 -13.20
C LEU A 174 22.50 11.40 -14.70
N GLY A 175 22.51 12.63 -15.22
CA GLY A 175 22.91 12.93 -16.60
C GLY A 175 24.34 12.50 -16.94
N GLN A 176 25.25 12.46 -15.96
CA GLN A 176 26.62 11.95 -16.14
C GLN A 176 26.65 10.46 -16.49
N PHE A 177 25.57 9.72 -16.17
CA PHE A 177 25.43 8.29 -16.44
C PHE A 177 24.52 8.01 -17.64
N ALA A 178 24.10 9.03 -18.40
CA ALA A 178 23.21 8.85 -19.55
C ALA A 178 23.80 7.91 -20.63
N TRP A 179 25.13 7.81 -20.72
CA TRP A 179 25.82 6.87 -21.62
C TRP A 179 25.59 5.39 -21.26
N LEU A 180 25.15 5.08 -20.04
CA LEU A 180 24.74 3.73 -19.63
C LEU A 180 23.31 3.38 -20.09
N SER A 181 22.53 4.39 -20.52
CA SER A 181 21.18 4.14 -21.04
C SER A 181 21.25 3.30 -22.32
N ARG A 182 20.31 2.37 -22.46
CA ARG A 182 20.22 1.49 -23.63
C ARG A 182 18.81 1.56 -24.22
N PRO A 183 18.67 1.41 -25.55
CA PRO A 183 17.36 1.33 -26.17
C PRO A 183 16.61 0.09 -25.67
N ASP A 184 15.28 0.14 -25.73
CA ASP A 184 14.44 -1.00 -25.41
C ASP A 184 14.74 -2.17 -26.36
N LEU A 185 15.05 -3.34 -25.80
CA LEU A 185 15.24 -4.60 -26.53
C LEU A 185 13.90 -5.29 -26.80
N TYR A 186 12.90 -5.02 -25.96
CA TYR A 186 11.57 -5.60 -26.04
C TYR A 186 10.52 -4.50 -25.99
N ALA A 187 9.55 -4.56 -26.89
CA ALA A 187 8.36 -3.72 -26.86
C ALA A 187 7.14 -4.57 -26.52
N PHE A 188 6.06 -3.91 -26.09
CA PHE A 188 4.78 -4.59 -25.94
C PHE A 188 4.22 -4.99 -27.32
N PRO A 189 3.63 -6.19 -27.50
CA PRO A 189 3.43 -7.25 -26.51
C PRO A 189 4.73 -7.96 -26.14
N TYR A 190 4.98 -8.09 -24.84
CA TYR A 190 6.23 -8.64 -24.32
C TYR A 190 6.32 -10.17 -24.53
N PRO A 191 7.53 -10.69 -24.83
CA PRO A 191 7.75 -12.13 -24.87
C PRO A 191 7.59 -12.76 -23.48
N PHE A 192 7.38 -14.08 -23.45
CA PHE A 192 7.04 -14.82 -22.23
C PHE A 192 8.01 -14.59 -21.06
N HIS A 193 9.32 -14.54 -21.31
CA HIS A 193 10.31 -14.36 -20.23
C HIS A 193 10.23 -12.98 -19.59
N VAL A 194 9.91 -11.93 -20.36
CA VAL A 194 9.70 -10.57 -19.84
C VAL A 194 8.40 -10.51 -19.03
N THR A 195 7.34 -11.14 -19.53
CA THR A 195 6.08 -11.28 -18.80
C THR A 195 6.28 -12.04 -17.49
N PHE A 196 7.04 -13.15 -17.51
CA PHE A 196 7.38 -13.91 -16.30
C PHE A 196 8.14 -13.05 -15.28
N ALA A 197 9.14 -12.27 -15.73
CA ALA A 197 9.85 -11.32 -14.87
C ALA A 197 8.90 -10.26 -14.28
N ALA A 198 7.92 -9.80 -15.05
CA ALA A 198 6.90 -8.85 -14.57
C ALA A 198 6.03 -9.45 -13.45
N TYR A 199 5.65 -10.72 -13.55
CA TYR A 199 4.91 -11.43 -12.49
C TYR A 199 5.76 -11.67 -11.25
N LEU A 200 7.02 -12.09 -11.43
CA LEU A 200 7.93 -12.36 -10.31
C LEU A 200 8.24 -11.09 -9.52
N SER A 201 8.57 -10.00 -10.22
CA SER A 201 8.86 -8.69 -9.61
C SER A 201 7.63 -8.06 -8.93
N PHE A 202 6.41 -8.45 -9.32
CA PHE A 202 5.18 -8.03 -8.63
C PHE A 202 5.07 -8.57 -7.20
N ALA A 203 5.89 -9.56 -6.81
CA ALA A 203 6.01 -9.99 -5.42
C ALA A 203 6.36 -8.84 -4.46
N GLU A 204 7.03 -7.79 -4.95
CA GLU A 204 7.26 -6.55 -4.20
C GLU A 204 5.94 -5.90 -3.74
N ALA A 205 4.99 -5.69 -4.66
CA ALA A 205 3.68 -5.12 -4.36
C ALA A 205 2.88 -6.03 -3.40
N VAL A 206 2.96 -7.35 -3.61
CA VAL A 206 2.31 -8.34 -2.73
C VAL A 206 2.86 -8.24 -1.30
N ALA A 207 4.18 -8.16 -1.14
CA ALA A 207 4.82 -8.02 0.17
C ALA A 207 4.44 -6.69 0.85
N GLY A 208 4.39 -5.59 0.08
CA GLY A 208 3.95 -4.28 0.57
C GLY A 208 2.50 -4.28 1.04
N ALA A 209 1.59 -4.84 0.24
CA ALA A 209 0.17 -5.00 0.59
C ALA A 209 0.00 -5.92 1.81
N PHE A 210 0.75 -7.02 1.88
CA PHE A 210 0.70 -7.95 3.00
C PHE A 210 1.15 -7.31 4.31
N LEU A 211 2.29 -6.61 4.32
CA LEU A 211 2.78 -5.91 5.49
C LEU A 211 1.80 -4.81 5.94
N LEU A 212 1.22 -4.08 4.99
CA LEU A 212 0.18 -3.10 5.27
C LEU A 212 -1.01 -3.76 5.97
N THR A 213 -1.57 -4.82 5.38
CA THR A 213 -2.70 -5.58 5.95
C THR A 213 -2.38 -6.08 7.35
N LEU A 214 -1.21 -6.71 7.52
CA LEU A 214 -0.73 -7.25 8.79
C LEU A 214 -0.78 -6.20 9.91
N LEU A 215 -0.34 -4.97 9.63
CA LEU A 215 -0.20 -3.92 10.65
C LEU A 215 -1.52 -3.22 10.99
N VAL A 216 -2.48 -3.18 10.05
CA VAL A 216 -3.74 -2.43 10.22
C VAL A 216 -4.96 -3.31 10.48
N TRP A 217 -4.86 -4.63 10.28
CA TRP A 217 -6.00 -5.56 10.24
C TRP A 217 -6.99 -5.41 11.40
N SER A 218 -6.48 -5.37 12.64
CA SER A 218 -7.29 -5.28 13.86
C SER A 218 -8.03 -3.95 14.02
N HIS A 219 -7.65 -2.93 13.26
CA HIS A 219 -8.22 -1.57 13.32
C HIS A 219 -9.10 -1.24 12.11
N LEU A 220 -9.26 -2.18 11.17
CA LEU A 220 -10.21 -2.04 10.07
C LEU A 220 -11.65 -2.33 10.55
N PRO A 221 -12.68 -1.89 9.80
CA PRO A 221 -14.08 -2.15 10.13
C PRO A 221 -14.36 -3.62 10.45
N GLN A 222 -15.32 -3.89 11.35
CA GLN A 222 -15.66 -5.26 11.75
C GLN A 222 -16.36 -6.06 10.64
N SER A 223 -17.12 -5.38 9.76
CA SER A 223 -17.73 -6.04 8.61
C SER A 223 -16.67 -6.56 7.65
N ARG A 224 -16.71 -7.86 7.35
CA ARG A 224 -15.75 -8.54 6.46
C ARG A 224 -15.64 -7.84 5.12
N LEU A 225 -16.77 -7.53 4.48
CA LEU A 225 -16.77 -6.85 3.18
C LEU A 225 -16.11 -5.47 3.28
N LEU A 226 -16.52 -4.64 4.24
CA LEU A 226 -15.94 -3.30 4.43
C LEU A 226 -14.44 -3.36 4.74
N ARG A 227 -14.00 -4.37 5.47
CA ARG A 227 -12.58 -4.61 5.77
C ARG A 227 -11.76 -4.90 4.51
N LEU A 228 -12.25 -5.81 3.65
CA LEU A 228 -11.61 -6.12 2.37
C LEU A 228 -11.56 -4.87 1.47
N LEU A 229 -12.68 -4.16 1.33
CA LEU A 229 -12.77 -2.94 0.55
C LEU A 229 -11.81 -1.87 1.07
N ALA A 230 -11.75 -1.66 2.39
CA ALA A 230 -10.84 -0.68 3.00
C ALA A 230 -9.37 -1.01 2.74
N ALA A 231 -8.98 -2.29 2.81
CA ALA A 231 -7.62 -2.72 2.48
C ALA A 231 -7.30 -2.50 1.00
N GLY A 232 -8.21 -2.88 0.09
CA GLY A 232 -8.10 -2.63 -1.35
C GLY A 232 -7.92 -1.15 -1.68
N PHE A 233 -8.79 -0.29 -1.13
CA PHE A 233 -8.69 1.16 -1.31
C PHE A 233 -7.40 1.75 -0.73
N LEU A 234 -6.95 1.27 0.42
CA LEU A 234 -5.73 1.78 1.05
C LEU A 234 -4.47 1.46 0.20
N VAL A 235 -4.39 0.25 -0.34
CA VAL A 235 -3.34 -0.16 -1.29
C VAL A 235 -3.39 0.70 -2.55
N ALA A 236 -4.57 0.86 -3.16
CA ALA A 236 -4.76 1.67 -4.36
C ALA A 236 -4.45 3.17 -4.14
N LEU A 237 -4.76 3.72 -2.96
CA LEU A 237 -4.41 5.09 -2.57
C LEU A 237 -2.90 5.29 -2.47
N ILE A 238 -2.19 4.40 -1.76
CA ILE A 238 -0.73 4.50 -1.58
C ILE A 238 0.00 4.30 -2.91
N LYS A 239 -0.51 3.43 -3.79
CA LYS A 239 0.00 3.31 -5.16
C LYS A 239 -0.19 4.61 -5.96
N GLY A 240 -1.23 5.38 -5.66
CA GLY A 240 -1.59 6.61 -6.37
C GLY A 240 -2.51 6.42 -7.57
N VAL A 241 -3.00 5.20 -7.80
CA VAL A 241 -3.86 4.88 -8.96
C VAL A 241 -5.28 5.41 -8.80
N VAL A 242 -5.75 5.63 -7.56
CA VAL A 242 -7.02 6.33 -7.31
C VAL A 242 -6.94 7.76 -7.83
N GLY A 243 -5.92 8.51 -7.43
CA GLY A 243 -5.73 9.89 -7.89
C GLY A 243 -5.44 9.96 -9.39
N ASN A 244 -4.64 9.05 -9.95
CA ASN A 244 -4.42 8.97 -11.39
C ASN A 244 -5.74 8.75 -12.16
N THR A 245 -6.58 7.81 -11.72
CA THR A 245 -7.85 7.51 -12.40
C THR A 245 -8.83 8.69 -12.33
N LEU A 246 -8.89 9.39 -11.19
CA LEU A 246 -9.81 10.53 -11.02
C LEU A 246 -9.31 11.81 -11.69
N LEU A 247 -7.99 12.04 -11.70
CA LEU A 247 -7.40 13.31 -12.11
C LEU A 247 -6.75 13.26 -13.48
N TYR A 248 -6.11 12.15 -13.85
CA TYR A 248 -5.28 12.08 -15.07
C TYR A 248 -6.03 11.59 -16.29
N SER A 249 -7.19 10.95 -16.10
CA SER A 249 -8.02 10.44 -17.20
C SER A 249 -8.43 11.49 -18.21
N SER A 250 -8.57 12.76 -17.81
CA SER A 250 -8.89 13.86 -18.73
C SER A 250 -7.68 14.41 -19.49
N PHE A 251 -6.47 13.92 -19.21
CA PHE A 251 -5.21 14.45 -19.75
C PHE A 251 -4.43 13.44 -20.61
N THR A 252 -5.10 12.39 -21.11
CA THR A 252 -4.49 11.36 -21.97
C THR A 252 -4.44 11.75 -23.45
N GLY A 253 -5.09 12.84 -23.86
CA GLY A 253 -5.05 13.37 -25.23
C GLY A 253 -6.04 12.73 -26.22
N SER A 254 -6.70 11.64 -25.84
CA SER A 254 -7.79 11.01 -26.61
C SER A 254 -9.16 11.44 -26.07
N SER A 255 -9.86 10.57 -25.34
CA SER A 255 -11.14 10.89 -24.69
C SER A 255 -11.09 10.60 -23.19
N VAL A 256 -11.95 11.26 -22.41
CA VAL A 256 -12.04 11.03 -20.95
C VAL A 256 -12.39 9.57 -20.64
N VAL A 257 -13.29 8.96 -21.42
CA VAL A 257 -13.71 7.56 -21.25
C VAL A 257 -12.51 6.63 -21.47
N GLU A 258 -11.74 6.87 -22.52
CA GLU A 258 -10.54 6.10 -22.82
C GLU A 258 -9.48 6.27 -21.73
N GLY A 259 -9.29 7.49 -21.22
CA GLY A 259 -8.41 7.75 -20.08
C GLY A 259 -8.85 7.04 -18.80
N VAL A 260 -10.16 6.99 -18.52
CA VAL A 260 -10.72 6.25 -17.38
C VAL A 260 -10.49 4.75 -17.56
N LEU A 261 -10.76 4.19 -18.74
CA LEU A 261 -10.50 2.78 -19.03
C LEU A 261 -9.01 2.46 -18.90
N SER A 262 -8.16 3.36 -19.41
CA SER A 262 -6.71 3.24 -19.33
C SER A 262 -6.19 3.24 -17.90
N TRP A 263 -6.63 4.16 -17.04
CA TRP A 263 -6.18 4.18 -15.65
C TRP A 263 -6.85 3.13 -14.75
N SER A 264 -8.07 2.71 -15.10
CA SER A 264 -8.80 1.71 -14.32
C SER A 264 -8.12 0.33 -14.32
N GLN A 265 -7.26 0.02 -15.31
CA GLN A 265 -6.46 -1.21 -15.29
C GLN A 265 -5.57 -1.31 -14.04
N PHE A 266 -4.87 -0.23 -13.70
CA PHE A 266 -4.00 -0.18 -12.53
C PHE A 266 -4.79 -0.02 -11.24
N LEU A 267 -5.91 0.72 -11.28
CA LEU A 267 -6.80 0.83 -10.14
C LEU A 267 -7.35 -0.55 -9.74
N LEU A 268 -7.88 -1.30 -10.70
CA LEU A 268 -8.45 -2.61 -10.48
C LEU A 268 -7.39 -3.64 -10.09
N GLU A 269 -6.20 -3.61 -10.67
CA GLU A 269 -5.04 -4.43 -10.27
C GLU A 269 -4.72 -4.25 -8.78
N PHE A 270 -4.46 -3.01 -8.34
CA PHE A 270 -4.06 -2.74 -6.96
C PHE A 270 -5.20 -2.88 -5.95
N PHE A 271 -6.43 -2.55 -6.35
CA PHE A 271 -7.61 -2.78 -5.54
C PHE A 271 -7.85 -4.28 -5.33
N THR A 272 -7.75 -5.08 -6.39
CA THR A 272 -7.86 -6.55 -6.34
C THR A 272 -6.75 -7.13 -5.47
N LEU A 273 -5.51 -6.66 -5.64
CA LEU A 273 -4.39 -7.06 -4.80
C LEU A 273 -4.68 -6.86 -3.31
N GLY A 274 -5.08 -5.64 -2.92
CA GLY A 274 -5.36 -5.34 -1.51
C GLY A 274 -6.53 -6.16 -0.95
N CYS A 275 -7.61 -6.36 -1.73
CA CYS A 275 -8.74 -7.19 -1.34
C CYS A 275 -8.35 -8.68 -1.16
N LEU A 276 -7.58 -9.24 -2.08
CA LEU A 276 -7.21 -10.66 -2.05
C LEU A 276 -6.14 -10.96 -0.99
N VAL A 277 -5.19 -10.05 -0.78
CA VAL A 277 -4.23 -10.15 0.33
C VAL A 277 -4.95 -10.07 1.68
N ALA A 278 -5.89 -9.14 1.82
CA ALA A 278 -6.76 -9.05 3.00
C ALA A 278 -7.59 -10.33 3.22
N LEU A 279 -8.11 -10.92 2.16
CA LEU A 279 -8.87 -12.18 2.21
C LEU A 279 -7.97 -13.37 2.62
N ALA A 280 -6.76 -13.46 2.07
CA ALA A 280 -5.80 -14.49 2.45
C ALA A 280 -5.40 -14.37 3.92
N TRP A 281 -5.19 -13.14 4.42
CA TRP A 281 -4.92 -12.88 5.82
C TRP A 281 -6.11 -13.23 6.73
N ASP A 282 -7.34 -12.86 6.36
CA ASP A 282 -8.56 -13.24 7.09
C ASP A 282 -8.74 -14.76 7.20
N ALA A 283 -8.45 -15.48 6.11
CA ALA A 283 -8.64 -16.92 6.03
C ALA A 283 -7.54 -17.72 6.76
N PHE A 284 -6.28 -17.26 6.69
CA PHE A 284 -5.12 -18.07 7.08
C PHE A 284 -4.18 -17.40 8.08
N GLY A 285 -4.24 -16.09 8.26
CA GLY A 285 -3.29 -15.29 9.03
C GLY A 285 -3.75 -14.86 10.42
N GLY A 286 -5.04 -14.55 10.61
CA GLY A 286 -5.56 -14.05 11.90
C GLY A 286 -6.08 -15.14 12.83
N GLU A 287 -5.76 -15.02 14.13
CA GLU A 287 -6.66 -15.56 15.17
C GLU A 287 -8.00 -14.86 15.01
N ARG A 288 -9.05 -15.60 14.61
CA ARG A 288 -10.41 -15.19 14.95
C ARG A 288 -10.40 -15.05 16.45
N GLU A 289 -10.52 -13.83 16.96
CA GLU A 289 -11.17 -13.63 18.25
C GLU A 289 -12.45 -14.46 18.17
N LEU A 290 -12.42 -15.62 18.82
CA LEU A 290 -13.63 -16.34 19.15
C LEU A 290 -14.47 -15.28 19.84
N SER A 291 -15.61 -14.95 19.21
CA SER A 291 -16.56 -14.03 19.80
C SER A 291 -16.68 -14.35 21.29
N PRO A 292 -16.63 -13.36 22.19
CA PRO A 292 -17.04 -13.55 23.57
C PRO A 292 -18.57 -13.75 23.59
N THR A 293 -19.03 -14.85 22.99
CA THR A 293 -20.36 -15.43 23.13
C THR A 293 -20.31 -16.61 24.09
N ALA A 294 -19.31 -16.67 24.97
CA ALA A 294 -19.52 -17.22 26.30
C ALA A 294 -20.34 -16.17 27.08
N ARG A 295 -21.67 -16.18 26.86
CA ARG A 295 -22.62 -15.66 27.85
C ARG A 295 -22.14 -16.16 29.21
N PRO A 296 -21.99 -15.32 30.25
CA PRO A 296 -22.04 -15.85 31.60
C PRO A 296 -23.41 -16.52 31.71
N THR A 297 -23.41 -17.85 31.75
CA THR A 297 -24.54 -18.64 32.23
C THR A 297 -24.95 -18.02 33.55
N ARG A 298 -26.14 -17.41 33.52
CA ARG A 298 -26.88 -16.95 34.68
C ARG A 298 -27.11 -18.18 35.57
N ALA A 299 -26.16 -18.46 36.45
CA ALA A 299 -26.28 -19.50 37.45
C ALA A 299 -26.86 -18.87 38.72
N GLY A 300 -28.09 -19.25 39.03
CA GLY A 300 -28.61 -19.27 40.40
C GLY A 300 -29.13 -17.95 40.94
N SER A 301 -30.36 -17.61 40.56
CA SER A 301 -31.34 -17.27 41.60
C SER A 301 -31.52 -18.49 42.50
N ASN A 302 -31.30 -18.35 43.80
CA ASN A 302 -32.13 -18.92 44.87
C ASN A 302 -31.45 -18.65 46.22
N GLY A 303 -32.09 -17.82 47.01
CA GLY A 303 -31.65 -17.43 48.34
C GLY A 303 -32.58 -16.38 48.93
N GLU A 304 -33.89 -16.62 48.83
CA GLU A 304 -34.82 -16.11 49.83
C GLU A 304 -34.27 -16.43 51.22
N ASN A 305 -34.11 -15.42 52.05
CA ASN A 305 -34.54 -15.50 53.44
C ASN A 305 -34.73 -14.08 53.98
N MET A 306 -35.97 -13.63 53.89
CA MET A 306 -36.55 -12.74 54.89
C MET A 306 -36.42 -13.41 56.27
N ALA A 307 -35.88 -12.70 57.26
CA ALA A 307 -36.39 -12.75 58.63
C ALA A 307 -35.73 -11.65 59.49
N ASN A 308 -36.53 -10.63 59.81
CA ASN A 308 -36.67 -9.97 61.11
C ASN A 308 -35.66 -10.27 62.23
N ARG A 309 -35.15 -9.21 62.89
CA ARG A 309 -35.43 -8.85 64.31
C ARG A 309 -34.47 -7.75 64.80
N GLU A 310 -35.02 -6.59 65.20
CA GLU A 310 -34.98 -6.03 66.58
C GLU A 310 -33.55 -5.63 67.03
N GLY A 311 -33.15 -4.35 67.03
CA GLY A 311 -33.31 -3.35 68.12
C GLY A 311 -32.03 -3.32 69.01
N PRO A 312 -31.77 -2.33 69.88
CA PRO A 312 -32.37 -1.01 70.11
C PRO A 312 -31.53 0.19 69.58
#